data_AF-A0A1U8MJP4-F1
#
_entry.id   AF-A0A1U8MJP4-F1
#
_cell.length_a   1.000
_cell.length_b   1.000
_cell.length_c   1.000
_cell.angle_alpha   90.00
_cell.angle_beta   90.00
_cell.angle_gamma   90.00
#
_symmetry.space_group_name_H-M   'P 1'
#
loop_
_entity.id
_entity.type
_entity.pdbx_description
1 polymer ?
#
loop_
_entity_poly.entity_id
_entity_poly.type
_entity_poly.pdbx_seq_one_letter_code
_entity_poly.pdbx_strand_id
1 'polypeptide(L)'
;MAKSSFKIEHDFEKRRAEAARIRVKYPDRIPVIVEKTKGNDIPNIDKKKYLVPADLTVGQFVYVIRKRIKLSAEKAIFLFVDNVLPPTGAIMSTIYDEKKDEDGFLYVTYSGENTFGFFWENILYIDSMVKRNGTRDRFVILFMGLKKCIVKMR
;
A
#
# COMPACT_ATOMS: atom_id res chain seq x y z
N MET A 1 2.22 -5.32 12.96
CA MET A 1 2.57 -5.33 11.52
C MET A 1 2.31 -6.73 11.00
N ALA A 2 1.48 -6.91 9.97
CA ALA A 2 1.36 -8.22 9.34
C ALA A 2 2.71 -8.57 8.69
N LYS A 3 3.39 -9.60 9.20
CA LYS A 3 4.70 -10.02 8.72
C LYS A 3 4.52 -10.54 7.28
N SER A 4 5.13 -9.86 6.30
CA SER A 4 5.09 -10.26 4.89
C SER A 4 5.55 -11.72 4.74
N SER A 5 4.81 -12.53 3.97
CA SER A 5 5.17 -13.94 3.76
C SER A 5 6.53 -14.08 3.07
N PHE A 6 6.81 -13.18 2.13
CA PHE A 6 8.09 -13.11 1.42
C PHE A 6 9.29 -12.85 2.36
N LYS A 7 9.11 -12.04 3.41
CA LYS A 7 10.17 -11.79 4.41
C LYS A 7 10.42 -12.97 5.35
N ILE A 8 9.45 -13.88 5.47
CA ILE A 8 9.58 -15.11 6.27
C ILE A 8 10.26 -16.20 5.45
N GLU A 9 9.91 -16.31 4.17
CA GLU A 9 10.44 -17.31 3.24
C GLU A 9 11.90 -17.03 2.83
N HIS A 10 12.33 -15.76 2.85
CA HIS A 10 13.64 -15.35 2.36
C HIS A 10 14.43 -14.51 3.38
N ASP A 11 15.67 -14.95 3.64
CA ASP A 11 16.64 -14.22 4.45
C ASP A 11 16.86 -12.80 3.91
N PHE A 12 17.08 -11.85 4.83
CA PHE A 12 17.30 -10.44 4.49
C PHE A 12 18.42 -10.23 3.47
N GLU A 13 19.58 -10.85 3.68
CA GLU A 13 20.73 -10.71 2.79
C GLU A 13 20.44 -11.21 1.37
N LYS A 14 19.68 -12.31 1.24
CA LYS A 14 19.28 -12.84 -0.08
C LYS A 14 18.32 -11.87 -0.79
N ARG A 15 17.35 -11.32 -0.07
CA ARG A 15 16.42 -10.32 -0.63
C ARG A 15 17.16 -9.07 -1.08
N ARG A 16 18.04 -8.53 -0.23
CA ARG A 16 18.85 -7.34 -0.54
C ARG A 16 19.73 -7.55 -1.76
N ALA A 17 20.43 -8.68 -1.83
CA ALA A 17 21.27 -9.01 -2.97
C ALA A 17 20.44 -9.18 -4.27
N GLU A 18 19.26 -9.80 -4.19
CA GLU A 18 18.36 -9.95 -5.33
C GLU A 18 17.84 -8.60 -5.83
N ALA A 19 17.34 -7.73 -4.93
CA ALA A 19 16.85 -6.41 -5.27
C ALA A 19 17.95 -5.55 -5.91
N ALA A 20 19.13 -5.50 -5.31
CA ALA A 20 20.27 -4.75 -5.82
C ALA A 20 20.66 -5.21 -7.23
N ARG A 21 20.78 -6.52 -7.44
CA ARG A 21 21.11 -7.11 -8.76
C ARG A 21 20.05 -6.78 -9.81
N ILE A 22 18.77 -6.84 -9.45
CA ILE A 22 17.67 -6.55 -10.37
C ILE A 22 17.62 -5.06 -10.72
N ARG A 23 17.87 -4.16 -9.77
CA ARG A 23 17.93 -2.71 -9.99
C ARG A 23 19.08 -2.33 -10.93
N VAL A 24 20.24 -2.99 -10.80
CA VAL A 24 21.36 -2.79 -11.75
C VAL A 24 20.99 -3.30 -13.15
N LYS A 25 20.32 -4.45 -13.25
CA LYS A 25 19.92 -5.04 -14.53
C LYS A 25 18.81 -4.25 -15.24
N TYR A 26 17.91 -3.64 -14.48
CA TYR A 26 16.75 -2.90 -14.98
C TYR A 26 16.59 -1.58 -14.22
N PRO A 27 17.38 -0.54 -14.55
CA PRO A 27 17.38 0.73 -13.80
C PRO A 27 16.04 1.47 -13.87
N ASP A 28 15.30 1.34 -14.97
CA ASP A 28 14.02 2.01 -15.18
C ASP A 28 12.83 1.24 -14.58
N ARG A 29 13.10 0.18 -13.83
CA ARG A 29 12.07 -0.67 -13.23
C ARG A 29 12.26 -0.90 -11.75
N ILE A 30 11.13 -1.00 -11.07
CA ILE A 30 11.02 -1.08 -9.63
C ILE A 30 10.62 -2.51 -9.24
N PRO A 31 11.37 -3.16 -8.35
CA PRO A 31 11.03 -4.47 -7.83
C PRO A 31 9.92 -4.33 -6.77
N VAL A 32 8.76 -4.92 -7.05
CA VAL A 32 7.55 -4.83 -6.20
C VAL A 32 7.11 -6.24 -5.79
N ILE A 33 6.86 -6.42 -4.51
CA ILE A 33 6.26 -7.62 -3.91
C ILE A 33 4.80 -7.33 -3.61
N VAL A 34 3.90 -8.09 -4.22
CA VAL A 34 2.46 -7.98 -4.07
C VAL A 34 1.92 -9.18 -3.30
N GLU A 35 1.30 -8.92 -2.16
CA GLU A 35 0.71 -9.96 -1.31
C GLU A 35 -0.76 -9.70 -1.04
N LYS A 36 -1.52 -10.78 -0.83
CA LYS A 36 -2.93 -10.70 -0.46
C LYS A 36 -3.05 -10.49 1.04
N THR A 37 -3.91 -9.56 1.46
CA THR A 37 -4.32 -9.44 2.87
C THR A 37 -5.18 -10.63 3.29
N LYS A 38 -5.18 -10.96 4.60
CA LYS A 38 -6.04 -12.01 5.15
C LYS A 38 -7.51 -11.68 4.89
N GLY A 39 -8.20 -12.53 4.11
CA GLY A 39 -9.61 -12.38 3.74
C GLY A 39 -9.99 -13.31 2.59
N ASN A 40 -11.28 -13.65 2.47
CA ASN A 40 -11.76 -14.63 1.50
C ASN A 40 -12.40 -14.00 0.24
N ASP A 41 -12.55 -12.68 0.18
CA ASP A 41 -13.37 -12.03 -0.86
C ASP A 41 -12.70 -11.87 -2.23
N ILE A 42 -11.36 -11.91 -2.27
CA ILE A 42 -10.57 -11.76 -3.49
C ILE A 42 -9.74 -13.02 -3.79
N PRO A 43 -9.62 -13.45 -5.06
CA PRO A 43 -8.70 -14.51 -5.47
C PRO A 43 -7.23 -14.26 -5.10
N ASN A 44 -6.47 -15.35 -5.01
CA ASN A 44 -5.02 -15.29 -4.84
C ASN A 44 -4.32 -14.87 -6.14
N ILE A 45 -3.14 -14.26 -6.01
CA ILE A 45 -2.32 -13.85 -7.14
C ILE A 45 -1.30 -14.94 -7.48
N ASP A 46 -1.18 -15.29 -8.76
CA ASP A 46 -0.30 -16.38 -9.21
C ASP A 46 1.19 -16.07 -8.99
N LYS A 47 1.57 -14.79 -9.16
CA LYS A 47 2.95 -14.31 -9.02
C LYS A 47 2.96 -13.15 -8.05
N LYS A 48 3.79 -13.23 -7.00
CA LYS A 48 3.95 -12.15 -6.02
C LYS A 48 5.00 -11.12 -6.44
N LYS A 49 5.97 -11.50 -7.27
CA LYS A 49 7.09 -10.63 -7.70
C LYS A 49 6.79 -9.94 -9.02
N TYR A 50 6.86 -8.61 -9.02
CA TYR A 50 6.62 -7.76 -10.17
C TYR A 50 7.79 -6.83 -10.42
N LEU A 51 8.00 -6.52 -11.70
CA LEU A 51 8.99 -5.55 -12.15
C LEU A 51 8.23 -4.43 -12.87
N VAL A 52 7.96 -3.35 -12.13
CA VAL A 52 7.04 -2.29 -12.54
C VAL A 52 7.82 -1.14 -13.17
N PRO A 53 7.42 -0.59 -14.33
CA PRO A 53 8.06 0.60 -14.89
C PRO A 53 7.97 1.79 -13.92
N ALA A 54 9.04 2.58 -13.83
CA ALA A 54 9.11 3.72 -12.93
C ALA A 54 8.01 4.75 -13.18
N ASP A 55 7.64 4.98 -14.44
CA ASP A 55 6.64 5.98 -14.86
C ASP A 55 5.19 5.51 -14.74
N LEU A 56 4.97 4.25 -14.32
CA LEU A 56 3.63 3.73 -14.16
C LEU A 56 2.94 4.42 -12.98
N THR A 57 1.67 4.79 -13.13
CA THR A 57 0.87 5.29 -12.01
C THR A 57 0.34 4.14 -11.14
N VAL A 58 0.05 4.45 -9.88
CA VAL A 58 -0.61 3.52 -8.95
C VAL A 58 -1.93 3.01 -9.54
N GLY A 59 -2.74 3.88 -10.15
CA GLY A 59 -4.02 3.49 -10.76
C GLY A 59 -3.87 2.48 -11.91
N GLN A 60 -2.88 2.68 -12.78
CA GLN A 60 -2.54 1.71 -13.81
C GLN A 60 -2.04 0.40 -13.20
N PHE A 61 -1.26 0.45 -12.12
CA PHE A 61 -0.82 -0.75 -11.41
C PHE A 61 -1.98 -1.54 -10.81
N VAL A 62 -2.96 -0.87 -10.18
CA VAL A 62 -4.21 -1.48 -9.69
C VAL A 62 -4.92 -2.23 -10.82
N TYR A 63 -5.02 -1.62 -12.01
CA TYR A 63 -5.65 -2.24 -13.18
C TYR A 63 -4.90 -3.51 -13.62
N VAL A 64 -3.57 -3.49 -13.63
CA VAL A 64 -2.74 -4.67 -13.95
C VAL A 64 -3.00 -5.79 -12.95
N ILE A 65 -3.02 -5.49 -11.65
CA ILE A 65 -3.30 -6.50 -10.61
C ILE A 65 -4.70 -7.07 -10.78
N ARG A 66 -5.73 -6.23 -10.96
CA ARG A 66 -7.13 -6.64 -11.19
C ARG A 66 -7.24 -7.64 -12.35
N LYS A 67 -6.53 -7.38 -13.46
CA LYS A 67 -6.51 -8.26 -14.63
C LYS A 67 -5.82 -9.61 -14.34
N ARG A 68 -4.78 -9.63 -13.49
CA ARG A 68 -4.06 -10.86 -13.12
C ARG A 68 -4.90 -11.79 -12.25
N ILE A 69 -5.61 -11.25 -11.26
CA ILE A 69 -6.48 -12.03 -10.37
C ILE A 69 -7.86 -12.35 -10.99
N LYS A 70 -8.09 -11.94 -12.25
CA LYS A 70 -9.37 -12.10 -12.97
C LYS A 70 -10.58 -11.60 -12.18
N LEU A 71 -10.43 -10.49 -11.46
CA LEU A 71 -11.49 -9.94 -10.62
C LEU A 71 -12.53 -9.19 -11.48
N SER A 72 -13.81 -9.48 -11.24
CA SER A 72 -14.93 -8.77 -11.88
C SER A 72 -14.84 -7.25 -11.67
N ALA A 73 -15.32 -6.47 -12.64
CA ALA A 73 -15.40 -5.01 -12.55
C ALA A 73 -16.23 -4.55 -11.34
N GLU A 74 -17.24 -5.34 -10.96
CA GLU A 74 -18.17 -5.06 -9.86
C GLU A 74 -17.50 -5.11 -8.48
N LYS A 75 -16.46 -5.93 -8.33
CA LYS A 75 -15.75 -6.07 -7.07
C LYS A 75 -14.71 -4.96 -6.93
N ALA A 76 -14.65 -4.37 -5.74
CA ALA A 76 -13.62 -3.41 -5.39
C ALA A 76 -12.29 -4.11 -5.11
N ILE A 77 -11.20 -3.42 -5.38
CA ILE A 77 -9.85 -3.83 -4.98
C ILE A 77 -9.10 -2.59 -4.51
N PHE A 78 -8.44 -2.73 -3.37
CA PHE A 78 -7.66 -1.69 -2.74
C PHE A 78 -6.22 -2.18 -2.59
N LEU A 79 -5.27 -1.32 -2.96
CA LEU A 79 -3.85 -1.54 -2.73
C LEU A 79 -3.41 -0.69 -1.55
N PHE A 80 -2.54 -1.26 -0.72
CA PHE A 80 -1.93 -0.60 0.42
C PHE A 80 -0.42 -0.72 0.32
N VAL A 81 0.26 0.40 0.55
CA VAL A 81 1.71 0.48 0.69
C VAL A 81 1.96 0.98 2.10
N ASP A 82 2.69 0.21 2.90
CA ASP A 82 2.91 0.55 4.31
C ASP A 82 1.59 0.80 5.08
N ASN A 83 0.57 -0.01 4.80
CA ASN A 83 -0.80 0.10 5.35
C ASN A 83 -1.57 1.39 4.97
N VAL A 84 -1.01 2.25 4.10
CA VAL A 84 -1.66 3.46 3.60
C VAL A 84 -2.14 3.22 2.17
N LEU A 85 -3.30 3.78 1.82
CA LEU A 85 -3.79 3.77 0.45
C LEU A 85 -3.09 4.87 -0.36
N PRO A 86 -2.18 4.53 -1.30
CA PRO A 86 -1.46 5.54 -2.05
C PRO A 86 -2.41 6.30 -3.01
N PRO A 87 -2.12 7.57 -3.32
CA PRO A 87 -2.90 8.32 -4.30
C PRO A 87 -2.88 7.65 -5.67
N THR A 88 -4.03 7.51 -6.32
CA THR A 88 -4.15 6.82 -7.62
C THR A 88 -3.31 7.47 -8.74
N GLY A 89 -3.14 8.79 -8.69
CA GLY A 89 -2.33 9.56 -9.62
C GLY A 89 -0.84 9.61 -9.29
N ALA A 90 -0.41 9.04 -8.16
CA ALA A 90 1.00 9.00 -7.81
C ALA A 90 1.76 8.05 -8.74
N ILE A 91 3.02 8.40 -9.02
CA ILE A 91 3.92 7.61 -9.84
C ILE A 91 4.60 6.55 -8.95
N MET A 92 4.78 5.33 -9.46
CA MET A 92 5.37 4.22 -8.72
C MET A 92 6.80 4.51 -8.26
N SER A 93 7.58 5.29 -9.02
CA SER A 93 8.91 5.77 -8.61
C SER A 93 8.89 6.59 -7.33
N THR A 94 7.98 7.57 -7.24
CA THR A 94 7.81 8.39 -6.03
C THR A 94 7.46 7.55 -4.82
N ILE A 95 6.50 6.63 -4.97
CA ILE A 95 6.10 5.71 -3.90
C ILE A 95 7.27 4.80 -3.50
N TYR A 96 8.06 4.34 -4.47
CA TYR A 96 9.23 3.51 -4.18
C TYR A 96 10.30 4.25 -3.39
N ASP A 97 10.63 5.48 -3.76
CA ASP A 97 11.67 6.23 -3.06
C ASP A 97 11.27 6.59 -1.62
N GLU A 98 9.98 6.82 -1.38
CA GLU A 98 9.44 7.14 -0.06
C GLU A 98 9.19 5.90 0.83
N LYS A 99 8.80 4.76 0.24
CA LYS A 99 8.22 3.61 0.97
C LYS A 99 8.89 2.26 0.69
N LYS A 100 10.01 2.22 -0.04
CA LYS A 100 10.79 0.97 -0.16
C LYS A 100 11.29 0.50 1.19
N ASP A 101 11.43 -0.81 1.31
CA ASP A 101 12.04 -1.43 2.46
C ASP A 101 13.57 -1.39 2.38
N GLU A 102 14.25 -1.64 3.50
CA GLU A 102 15.72 -1.68 3.59
C GLU A 102 16.35 -2.76 2.70
N ASP A 103 15.57 -3.79 2.33
CA ASP A 103 16.00 -4.82 1.40
C ASP A 103 15.93 -4.38 -0.07
N GLY A 104 15.39 -3.20 -0.38
CA GLY A 104 15.27 -2.65 -1.72
C GLY A 104 14.02 -3.06 -2.50
N PHE A 105 13.08 -3.80 -1.91
CA PHE A 105 11.77 -4.09 -2.50
C PHE A 105 10.69 -3.12 -2.02
N LEU A 106 9.68 -2.88 -2.88
CA LEU A 106 8.43 -2.25 -2.47
C LEU A 106 7.42 -3.32 -2.05
N TYR A 107 6.87 -3.22 -0.84
CA TYR A 107 5.84 -4.14 -0.38
C TYR A 107 4.46 -3.52 -0.54
N VAL A 108 3.61 -4.22 -1.29
CA VAL A 108 2.24 -3.84 -1.57
C VAL A 108 1.33 -4.96 -1.11
N THR A 109 0.28 -4.62 -0.37
CA THR A 109 -0.79 -5.57 -0.03
C THR A 109 -2.08 -5.20 -0.74
N TYR A 110 -2.87 -6.19 -1.15
CA TYR A 110 -4.17 -5.96 -1.76
C TYR A 110 -5.30 -6.60 -0.96
N SER A 111 -6.45 -5.92 -0.92
CA SER A 111 -7.68 -6.36 -0.25
C SER A 111 -8.92 -5.98 -1.05
N GLY A 112 -10.03 -6.69 -0.85
CA GLY A 112 -11.35 -6.32 -1.39
C GLY A 112 -12.15 -5.41 -0.49
N GLU A 113 -11.71 -5.31 0.76
CA GLU A 113 -12.27 -4.41 1.74
C GLU A 113 -11.40 -3.18 1.87
N ASN A 114 -12.04 -2.03 2.04
CA ASN A 114 -11.37 -0.83 2.51
C ASN A 114 -10.99 -1.03 3.99
N THR A 115 -9.86 -1.69 4.25
CA THR A 115 -9.27 -1.80 5.59
C THR A 115 -8.88 -0.44 6.19
N PHE A 116 -9.05 0.64 5.42
CA PHE A 116 -9.07 2.01 5.93
C PHE A 116 -10.07 2.20 7.09
N GLY A 117 -11.13 1.39 7.20
CA GLY A 117 -12.06 1.38 8.34
C GLY A 117 -11.45 0.94 9.68
N PHE A 118 -10.53 -0.02 9.68
CA PHE A 118 -9.85 -0.50 10.90
C PHE A 118 -8.79 0.49 11.42
N PHE A 119 -8.30 1.37 10.56
CA PHE A 119 -7.38 2.44 10.96
C PHE A 119 -8.14 3.57 11.69
N TRP A 120 -9.40 3.86 11.32
CA TRP A 120 -10.23 4.81 12.06
C TRP A 120 -10.77 4.25 13.37
N GLU A 121 -11.00 2.94 13.51
CA GLU A 121 -11.34 2.38 14.84
C GLU A 121 -10.19 2.54 15.83
N ASN A 122 -8.93 2.34 15.38
CA ASN A 122 -7.77 2.63 16.22
C ASN A 122 -7.53 4.12 16.44
N ILE A 123 -7.76 4.98 15.43
CA ILE A 123 -7.66 6.44 15.62
C ILE A 123 -8.77 6.97 16.53
N LEU A 124 -10.03 6.51 16.41
CA LEU A 124 -11.11 6.88 17.33
C LEU A 124 -10.86 6.34 18.75
N TYR A 125 -10.26 5.16 18.88
CA TYR A 125 -9.82 4.63 20.16
C TYR A 125 -8.71 5.49 20.79
N ILE A 126 -7.73 5.93 20.00
CA ILE A 126 -6.69 6.88 20.43
C ILE A 126 -7.30 8.25 20.72
N ASP A 127 -8.26 8.75 19.92
CA ASP A 127 -8.97 10.01 20.15
C ASP A 127 -9.75 9.97 21.48
N SER A 128 -10.28 8.79 21.85
CA SER A 128 -10.88 8.54 23.17
C SER A 128 -9.85 8.51 24.32
N MET A 129 -8.61 8.08 24.06
CA MET A 129 -7.51 8.10 25.03
C MET A 129 -6.91 9.51 25.20
N VAL A 130 -6.76 10.27 24.12
CA VAL A 130 -6.24 11.65 24.13
C VAL A 130 -7.26 12.61 24.75
N LYS A 131 -8.56 12.42 24.52
CA LYS A 131 -9.60 13.17 25.26
C LYS A 131 -9.59 12.89 26.76
N ARG A 132 -9.11 11.72 27.19
CA ARG A 132 -8.92 11.39 28.62
C ARG A 132 -7.62 11.97 29.21
N ASN A 133 -6.58 12.18 28.39
CA ASN A 133 -5.25 12.64 28.83
C ASN A 133 -4.85 14.04 28.34
N GLY A 134 -5.82 14.92 28.06
CA GLY A 134 -5.69 16.36 28.29
C GLY A 134 -4.50 17.11 27.66
N THR A 135 -4.01 16.71 26.49
CA THR A 135 -2.94 17.46 25.79
C THR A 135 -3.45 17.96 24.43
N ARG A 136 -3.67 19.28 24.37
CA ARG A 136 -4.21 19.99 23.20
C ARG A 136 -3.08 20.37 22.24
N ASP A 137 -2.73 19.47 21.33
CA ASP A 137 -1.82 19.83 20.23
C ASP A 137 -2.59 20.27 18.97
N ARG A 138 -2.22 21.47 18.51
CA ARG A 138 -2.83 22.23 17.38
C ARG A 138 -2.71 21.55 16.00
N PHE A 139 -2.15 20.36 15.92
CA PHE A 139 -1.96 19.62 14.66
C PHE A 139 -3.26 19.04 14.07
N VAL A 140 -4.28 18.78 14.90
CA VAL A 140 -5.52 18.12 14.44
C VAL A 140 -6.39 19.04 13.58
N ILE A 141 -6.29 20.37 13.76
CA ILE A 141 -7.22 21.32 13.13
C ILE A 141 -6.95 21.47 11.62
N LEU A 142 -5.70 21.27 11.16
CA LEU A 142 -5.38 21.45 9.74
C LEU A 142 -5.97 20.34 8.85
N PHE A 143 -6.12 19.11 9.37
CA PHE A 143 -6.67 17.99 8.60
C PHE A 143 -8.21 17.94 8.57
N MET A 144 -8.90 18.63 9.48
CA MET A 144 -10.36 18.77 9.39
C MET A 144 -10.79 19.70 8.24
N GLY A 145 -9.90 20.58 7.75
CA GLY A 145 -10.18 21.49 6.65
C GLY A 145 -10.36 20.82 5.28
N LEU A 146 -9.62 19.74 5.00
CA LEU A 146 -9.74 19.03 3.71
C LEU A 146 -10.97 18.11 3.62
N LYS A 147 -11.55 17.68 4.75
CA LYS A 147 -12.77 16.85 4.74
C LYS A 147 -14.02 17.63 4.28
N LYS A 148 -14.00 18.97 4.23
CA LYS A 148 -15.12 19.76 3.68
C LYS A 148 -15.11 19.87 2.15
N CYS A 149 -13.98 19.70 1.47
CA CYS A 149 -13.92 19.80 0.01
C CYS A 149 -14.45 18.55 -0.73
N ILE A 150 -14.45 17.37 -0.11
CA ILE A 150 -14.83 16.13 -0.80
C ILE A 150 -16.33 15.77 -0.63
N VAL A 151 -17.03 16.36 0.34
CA VAL A 151 -18.45 16.03 0.60
C VAL A 151 -19.43 17.03 -0.04
N LYS A 152 -18.96 18.15 -0.61
CA LYS A 152 -19.82 19.13 -1.27
C LYS A 152 -19.70 19.05 -2.80
N MET A 153 -20.05 17.89 -3.34
CA MET A 153 -20.38 17.74 -4.75
C MET A 153 -21.66 16.90 -4.87
N ARG A 154 -22.76 17.50 -4.40
CA ARG A 154 -24.15 17.30 -4.80
C ARG A 154 -24.99 18.43 -4.22
#